data_AF-A0A1I1L106-F1
#
_entry.id   AF-A0A1I1L106-F1
#
_cell.length_a   1.000
_cell.length_b   1.000
_cell.length_c   1.000
_cell.angle_alpha   90.00
_cell.angle_beta   90.00
_cell.angle_gamma   90.00
#
_symmetry.space_group_name_H-M   'P 1'
#
loop_
_entity.id
_entity.type
_entity.pdbx_description
1 polymer ?
#
loop_
_entity_poly.entity_id
_entity_poly.type
_entity_poly.pdbx_seq_one_letter_code
_entity_poly.pdbx_strand_id
1 'polypeptide(L)'
;MKLTAFETEIDPVILERGLDYFKRDKIIDVQKEDDRHYTFTVEGTKPYTVTVTFAEDRNTITHTHCDCPYDKGPFCKHQAATFYHLSVSLGLKGVGVNDTNLRLSLSRLYKNELIELLVEMAVKYPSEQEYLLMKHAKYRLYPDLRYLKMTFVEKIEFYLNGREDLNSYTLMDVTDDLAQVVDIAREIDELVLFFNTQLFFYTEVLMIKEYTQDQFGSIDALLTYILLEMQQRLDQNPFISPVKKANIIITLELTLDHKLYDKYIQKSVQLIAAFKDYLEEELPRRKYIALIKKKMDICKQRGDHVNFNEFEQLKQYVERWYEG
;
A
#
# COMPACT_ATOMS: atom_id res chain seq x y z
N MET A 1 -11.80 20.17 41.25
CA MET A 1 -11.52 18.76 40.88
C MET A 1 -10.31 18.73 39.96
N LYS A 2 -9.39 17.78 40.14
CA LYS A 2 -8.28 17.61 39.16
C LYS A 2 -8.72 16.72 38.01
N LEU A 3 -8.44 17.12 36.78
CA LEU A 3 -8.70 16.31 35.58
C LEU A 3 -7.88 15.01 35.59
N THR A 4 -6.73 14.96 36.26
CA THR A 4 -6.00 13.71 36.44
C THR A 4 -6.66 12.74 37.44
N ALA A 5 -7.62 13.20 38.26
CA ALA A 5 -8.20 12.41 39.36
C ALA A 5 -9.74 12.30 39.35
N PHE A 6 -10.43 12.87 38.35
CA PHE A 6 -11.90 12.95 38.34
C PHE A 6 -12.60 11.58 38.45
N GLU A 7 -11.97 10.49 38.01
CA GLU A 7 -12.52 9.13 38.13
C GLU A 7 -12.71 8.66 39.57
N THR A 8 -12.05 9.30 40.51
CA THR A 8 -12.20 9.03 41.95
C THR A 8 -13.18 9.98 42.64
N GLU A 9 -13.59 11.05 41.95
CA GLU A 9 -14.45 12.11 42.48
C GLU A 9 -15.89 12.06 41.91
N ILE A 10 -16.13 11.30 40.84
CA ILE A 10 -17.44 11.16 40.17
C ILE A 10 -18.04 9.77 40.43
N ASP A 11 -19.37 9.71 40.54
CA ASP A 11 -20.11 8.46 40.67
C ASP A 11 -19.75 7.43 39.57
N PRO A 12 -19.44 6.17 39.91
CA PRO A 12 -19.02 5.15 38.94
C PRO A 12 -20.00 4.90 37.79
N VAL A 13 -21.31 5.00 38.03
CA VAL A 13 -22.33 4.79 36.99
C VAL A 13 -22.33 5.97 36.01
N ILE A 14 -22.07 7.19 36.50
CA ILE A 14 -21.90 8.37 35.64
C ILE A 14 -20.60 8.29 34.84
N LEU A 15 -19.51 7.80 35.45
CA LEU A 15 -18.24 7.57 34.76
C LEU A 15 -18.38 6.55 33.63
N GLU A 16 -19.03 5.41 33.89
CA GLU A 16 -19.27 4.38 32.87
C GLU A 16 -20.05 4.94 31.68
N ARG A 17 -21.11 5.71 31.94
CA ARG A 17 -21.91 6.37 30.89
C ARG A 17 -21.14 7.45 30.15
N GLY A 18 -20.30 8.21 30.84
CA GLY A 18 -19.43 9.22 30.22
C GLY A 18 -18.37 8.59 29.33
N LEU A 19 -17.79 7.46 29.76
CA LEU A 19 -16.83 6.70 28.98
C LEU A 19 -17.47 6.11 27.71
N ASP A 20 -18.70 5.61 27.80
CA ASP A 20 -19.46 5.15 26.63
C ASP A 20 -19.66 6.28 25.61
N TYR A 21 -20.03 7.48 26.07
CA TYR A 21 -20.21 8.65 25.20
C TYR A 21 -18.89 9.10 24.56
N PHE A 22 -17.80 9.08 25.31
CA PHE A 22 -16.47 9.37 24.77
C PHE A 22 -16.04 8.34 23.70
N LYS A 23 -16.22 7.04 23.95
CA LYS A 23 -15.85 5.95 23.02
C LYS A 23 -16.71 5.90 21.74
N ARG A 24 -17.92 6.44 21.79
CA ARG A 24 -18.86 6.48 20.66
C ARG A 24 -18.87 7.82 19.92
N ASP A 25 -17.80 8.62 20.10
CA ASP A 25 -17.62 9.92 19.48
C ASP A 25 -18.85 10.84 19.60
N LYS A 26 -19.49 10.84 20.78
CA LYS A 26 -20.66 11.70 21.06
C LYS A 26 -20.30 13.16 21.30
N ILE A 27 -19.03 13.52 21.30
CA ILE A 27 -18.57 14.90 21.36
C ILE A 27 -18.41 15.37 19.92
N ILE A 28 -19.40 16.14 19.44
CA ILE A 28 -19.54 16.49 18.02
C ILE A 28 -18.93 17.85 17.66
N ASP A 29 -18.65 18.70 18.66
CA ASP A 29 -17.93 19.96 18.46
C ASP A 29 -17.11 20.32 19.71
N VAL A 30 -15.96 20.97 19.49
CA VAL A 30 -15.04 21.45 20.54
C VAL A 30 -14.53 22.84 20.18
N GLN A 31 -14.89 23.82 21.00
CA GLN A 31 -14.44 25.19 20.86
C GLN A 31 -13.49 25.54 22.01
N LYS A 32 -12.27 25.94 21.63
CA LYS A 32 -11.26 26.43 22.56
C LYS A 32 -11.23 27.95 22.45
N GLU A 33 -11.73 28.63 23.47
CA GLU A 33 -11.73 30.10 23.54
C GLU A 33 -10.33 30.60 23.91
N ASP A 34 -9.69 29.95 24.89
CA ASP A 34 -8.29 30.14 25.24
C ASP A 34 -7.68 28.87 25.88
N ASP A 35 -6.48 28.97 26.44
CA ASP A 35 -5.80 27.84 27.09
C ASP A 35 -6.47 27.32 28.38
N ARG A 36 -7.52 27.98 28.87
CA ARG A 36 -8.24 27.67 30.10
C ARG A 36 -9.74 27.47 29.90
N HIS A 37 -10.33 27.95 28.82
CA HIS A 37 -11.77 27.95 28.58
C HIS A 37 -12.13 27.10 27.37
N TYR A 38 -12.96 26.09 27.61
CA TYR A 38 -13.41 25.14 26.60
C TYR A 38 -14.93 24.99 26.63
N THR A 39 -15.51 24.92 25.44
CA THR A 39 -16.93 24.69 25.22
C THR A 39 -17.09 23.49 24.30
N PHE A 40 -17.95 22.53 24.67
CA PHE A 40 -18.18 21.29 23.95
C PHE A 40 -19.65 21.17 23.57
N THR A 41 -19.91 20.60 22.41
CA THR A 41 -21.24 20.11 22.05
C THR A 41 -21.25 18.59 22.14
N VAL A 42 -22.08 18.05 23.03
CA VAL A 42 -22.21 16.61 23.27
C VAL A 42 -23.60 16.14 22.85
N GLU A 43 -23.64 15.18 21.94
CA GLU A 43 -24.86 14.57 21.43
C GLU A 43 -25.53 13.69 22.51
N GLY A 44 -26.80 13.97 22.81
CA GLY A 44 -27.66 13.16 23.68
C GLY A 44 -29.05 13.00 23.08
N THR A 45 -30.11 13.19 23.87
CA THR A 45 -31.48 13.29 23.32
C THR A 45 -31.66 14.53 22.43
N LYS A 46 -30.81 15.53 22.64
CA LYS A 46 -30.52 16.68 21.79
C LYS A 46 -29.04 17.03 22.03
N PRO A 47 -28.44 17.90 21.21
CA PRO A 47 -27.13 18.45 21.53
C PRO A 47 -27.18 19.23 22.85
N TYR A 48 -26.21 18.99 23.72
CA TYR A 48 -26.02 19.69 24.99
C TYR A 48 -24.66 20.39 25.00
N THR A 49 -24.60 21.58 25.59
CA THR A 49 -23.39 22.36 25.73
C THR A 49 -22.75 22.09 27.09
N VAL A 50 -21.46 21.75 27.08
CA VAL A 50 -20.64 21.61 28.29
C VAL A 50 -19.56 22.68 28.27
N THR A 51 -19.46 23.48 29.34
CA THR A 51 -18.35 24.42 29.53
C THR A 51 -17.41 23.91 30.61
N VAL A 52 -16.11 24.13 30.40
CA VAL A 52 -15.04 23.76 31.33
C VAL A 52 -14.04 24.90 31.43
N THR A 53 -13.72 25.29 32.66
CA THR A 53 -12.72 26.30 32.99
C THR A 53 -11.63 25.69 33.86
N PHE A 54 -10.37 25.88 33.45
CA PHE A 54 -9.19 25.45 34.18
C PHE A 54 -8.55 26.58 34.99
N ALA A 55 -7.85 26.20 36.06
CA ALA A 55 -6.84 27.04 36.70
C ALA A 55 -5.59 27.19 35.81
N GLU A 56 -4.62 27.99 36.25
CA GLU A 56 -3.37 28.21 35.52
C GLU A 56 -2.55 26.93 35.29
N ASP A 57 -2.69 25.93 36.17
CA ASP A 57 -2.01 24.63 36.06
C ASP A 57 -2.55 23.73 34.93
N ARG A 58 -3.62 24.15 34.24
CA ARG A 58 -4.32 23.42 33.15
C ARG A 58 -4.76 21.99 33.51
N ASN A 59 -4.83 21.67 34.81
CA ASN A 59 -5.25 20.36 35.32
C ASN A 59 -6.40 20.50 36.32
N THR A 60 -6.40 21.58 37.09
CA THR A 60 -7.46 21.83 38.06
C THR A 60 -8.66 22.48 37.38
N ILE A 61 -9.79 21.77 37.33
CA ILE A 61 -11.07 22.31 36.86
C ILE A 61 -11.64 23.18 37.98
N THR A 62 -11.75 24.48 37.73
CA THR A 62 -12.31 25.48 38.64
C THR A 62 -13.81 25.64 38.44
N HIS A 63 -14.28 25.52 37.20
CA HIS A 63 -15.69 25.58 36.88
C HIS A 63 -16.06 24.60 35.77
N THR A 64 -17.25 24.02 35.85
CA THR A 64 -17.83 23.21 34.79
C THR A 64 -19.35 23.26 34.87
N HIS A 65 -19.98 23.37 33.72
CA HIS A 65 -21.43 23.39 33.60
C HIS A 65 -21.88 22.57 32.39
N CYS A 66 -23.07 21.97 32.49
CA CYS A 66 -23.75 21.37 31.35
C CYS A 66 -25.22 21.77 31.39
N ASP A 67 -25.77 22.15 30.24
CA ASP A 67 -27.17 22.56 30.08
C ASP A 67 -28.16 21.37 30.02
N CYS A 68 -27.70 20.15 30.30
CA CYS A 68 -28.55 18.97 30.30
C CYS A 68 -29.44 18.91 31.55
N PRO A 69 -30.66 18.34 31.46
CA PRO A 69 -31.64 18.35 32.55
C PRO A 69 -31.32 17.39 33.70
N TYR A 70 -30.08 16.93 33.82
CA TYR A 70 -29.68 15.98 34.86
C TYR A 70 -29.51 16.71 36.20
N ASP A 71 -30.24 16.25 37.22
CA ASP A 71 -30.32 16.89 38.55
C ASP A 71 -29.96 15.94 39.72
N LYS A 72 -29.59 14.69 39.42
CA LYS A 72 -29.35 13.64 40.42
C LYS A 72 -27.94 13.61 41.00
N GLY A 73 -27.13 14.63 40.73
CA GLY A 73 -25.75 14.69 41.20
C GLY A 73 -24.98 15.87 40.62
N PRO A 74 -23.72 16.07 41.07
CA PRO A 74 -22.91 17.22 40.70
C PRO A 74 -22.39 17.16 39.25
N PHE A 75 -22.33 15.97 38.66
CA PHE A 75 -21.82 15.76 37.30
C PHE A 75 -22.75 14.87 36.50
N CYS A 76 -22.96 15.23 35.24
CA CYS A 76 -23.66 14.38 34.29
C CYS A 76 -22.69 13.58 33.41
N LYS A 77 -23.23 12.62 32.65
CA LYS A 77 -22.45 11.83 31.68
C LYS A 77 -21.78 12.68 30.59
N HIS A 78 -22.35 13.82 30.19
CA HIS A 78 -21.73 14.70 29.18
C HIS A 78 -20.48 15.40 29.72
N GLN A 79 -20.50 15.83 30.98
CA GLN A 79 -19.33 16.37 31.67
C GLN A 79 -18.27 15.28 31.85
N ALA A 80 -18.65 14.08 32.28
CA ALA A 80 -17.73 12.96 32.38
C ALA A 80 -17.07 12.61 31.02
N ALA A 81 -17.84 12.56 29.93
CA ALA A 81 -17.30 12.36 28.57
C ALA A 81 -16.32 13.48 28.17
N THR A 82 -16.65 14.73 28.50
CA THR A 82 -15.80 15.89 28.27
C THR A 82 -14.48 15.80 29.06
N PHE A 83 -14.52 15.31 30.30
CA PHE A 83 -13.31 15.10 31.09
C PHE A 83 -12.43 13.98 30.52
N TYR A 84 -13.03 12.90 29.99
CA TYR A 84 -12.28 11.88 29.25
C TYR A 84 -11.57 12.50 28.03
N HIS A 85 -12.30 13.25 27.21
CA HIS A 85 -11.74 13.93 26.05
C HIS A 85 -10.60 14.89 26.42
N LEU A 86 -10.80 15.74 27.43
CA LEU A 86 -9.78 16.67 27.93
C LEU A 86 -8.57 15.92 28.48
N SER A 87 -8.78 14.82 29.20
CA SER A 87 -7.67 14.04 29.79
C SER A 87 -6.76 13.41 28.75
N VAL A 88 -7.32 13.02 27.60
CA VAL A 88 -6.59 12.48 26.44
C VAL A 88 -5.96 13.59 25.62
N SER A 89 -6.72 14.63 25.26
CA SER A 89 -6.26 15.72 24.40
C SER A 89 -5.17 16.58 25.04
N LEU A 90 -5.20 16.75 26.37
CA LEU A 90 -4.16 17.47 27.12
C LEU A 90 -2.98 16.57 27.55
N GLY A 91 -3.02 15.27 27.24
CA GLY A 91 -1.96 14.32 27.60
C GLY A 91 -1.75 14.15 29.12
N LEU A 92 -2.71 14.58 29.95
CA LEU A 92 -2.60 14.60 31.40
C LEU A 92 -2.88 13.24 32.04
N LYS A 93 -3.72 12.43 31.39
CA LYS A 93 -3.67 10.99 31.59
C LYS A 93 -2.69 10.44 30.56
N GLY A 94 -1.48 10.18 31.03
CA GLY A 94 -0.79 9.00 30.55
C GLY A 94 -1.71 7.82 30.82
N VAL A 95 -2.63 7.53 29.89
CA VAL A 95 -2.91 6.14 29.59
C VAL A 95 -1.50 5.63 29.34
N GLY A 96 -0.95 4.94 30.35
CA GLY A 96 0.12 4.01 30.09
C GLY A 96 -0.48 3.15 29.02
N VAL A 97 -0.16 3.50 27.77
CA VAL A 97 -0.42 2.68 26.62
C VAL A 97 0.37 1.46 27.01
N ASN A 98 -0.31 0.50 27.64
CA ASN A 98 0.28 -0.77 27.93
C ASN A 98 0.62 -1.24 26.52
N ASP A 99 1.90 -1.20 26.18
CA ASP A 99 2.39 -1.44 24.83
C ASP A 99 1.80 -2.77 24.34
N THR A 100 1.62 -3.72 25.25
CA THR A 100 0.87 -4.97 25.05
C THR A 100 -0.59 -4.79 24.62
N ASN A 101 -1.39 -3.94 25.28
CA ASN A 101 -2.79 -3.70 24.90
C ASN A 101 -2.94 -2.90 23.61
N LEU A 102 -2.04 -1.94 23.36
CA LEU A 102 -2.04 -1.21 22.08
C LEU A 102 -1.63 -2.14 20.95
N ARG A 103 -0.56 -2.92 21.12
CA ARG A 103 -0.15 -3.93 20.14
C ARG A 103 -1.26 -4.94 19.87
N LEU A 104 -1.94 -5.43 20.90
CA LEU A 104 -3.08 -6.35 20.74
C LEU A 104 -4.27 -5.72 20.02
N SER A 105 -4.50 -4.42 20.21
CA SER A 105 -5.57 -3.70 19.53
C SER A 105 -5.22 -3.43 18.07
N LEU A 106 -3.99 -2.98 17.81
CA LEU A 106 -3.46 -2.76 16.46
C LEU A 106 -3.29 -4.07 15.69
N SER A 107 -2.94 -5.19 16.35
CA SER A 107 -2.81 -6.49 15.69
C SER A 107 -4.14 -7.09 15.25
N ARG A 108 -5.26 -6.53 15.71
CA ARG A 108 -6.61 -6.93 15.29
C ARG A 108 -7.09 -6.17 14.05
N LEU A 109 -6.41 -5.08 13.70
CA LEU A 109 -6.69 -4.33 12.49
C LEU A 109 -6.04 -5.03 11.29
N TYR A 110 -6.73 -5.02 10.16
CA TYR A 110 -6.17 -5.43 8.89
C TYR A 110 -5.09 -4.44 8.45
N LYS A 111 -4.19 -4.89 7.56
CA LYS A 111 -3.03 -4.10 7.12
C LYS A 111 -3.45 -2.76 6.50
N ASN A 112 -4.54 -2.73 5.74
CA ASN A 112 -5.10 -1.51 5.15
C ASN A 112 -5.61 -0.54 6.21
N GLU A 113 -6.32 -1.02 7.23
CA GLU A 113 -6.80 -0.18 8.35
C GLU A 113 -5.62 0.43 9.13
N LEU A 114 -4.54 -0.33 9.32
CA LEU A 114 -3.31 0.18 9.92
C LEU A 114 -2.61 1.23 9.04
N ILE A 115 -2.62 1.04 7.72
CA ILE A 115 -2.05 1.99 6.77
C ILE A 115 -2.85 3.29 6.78
N GLU A 116 -4.18 3.21 6.71
CA GLU A 116 -5.06 4.38 6.76
C GLU A 116 -4.86 5.16 8.06
N LEU A 117 -4.84 4.47 9.20
CA LEU A 117 -4.58 5.09 10.49
C LEU A 117 -3.22 5.81 10.54
N LEU A 118 -2.16 5.23 9.96
CA LEU A 118 -0.86 5.86 9.88
C LEU A 118 -0.83 7.05 8.92
N VAL A 119 -1.56 6.98 7.80
CA VAL A 119 -1.69 8.08 6.84
C VAL A 119 -2.44 9.25 7.49
N GLU A 120 -3.54 8.99 8.18
CA GLU A 120 -4.27 10.00 8.94
C GLU A 120 -3.39 10.67 9.99
N MET A 121 -2.62 9.88 10.74
CA MET A 121 -1.68 10.43 11.72
C MET A 121 -0.57 11.26 11.07
N ALA A 122 -0.03 10.83 9.93
CA ALA A 122 1.01 11.57 9.21
C ALA A 122 0.48 12.90 8.64
N VAL A 123 -0.73 12.92 8.10
CA VAL A 123 -1.40 14.14 7.63
C VAL A 123 -1.67 15.09 8.79
N LYS A 124 -2.09 14.55 9.94
CA LYS A 124 -2.42 15.33 11.13
C LYS A 124 -1.20 15.94 11.81
N TYR A 125 -0.03 15.31 11.69
CA TYR A 125 1.19 15.68 12.39
C TYR A 125 2.41 15.71 11.44
N PRO A 126 2.63 16.81 10.70
CA PRO A 126 3.67 16.89 9.65
C PRO A 126 5.11 16.73 10.15
N SER A 127 5.43 17.19 11.37
CA SER A 127 6.75 16.99 12.00
C SER A 127 7.02 15.52 12.31
N GLU A 128 5.97 14.79 12.70
CA GLU A 128 5.98 13.38 12.98
C GLU A 128 5.99 12.58 11.68
N GLN A 129 5.35 13.07 10.62
CA GLN A 129 5.51 12.54 9.26
C GLN A 129 6.99 12.62 8.85
N GLU A 130 7.63 13.79 8.95
CA GLU A 130 9.04 13.94 8.58
C GLU A 130 9.94 13.06 9.45
N TYR A 131 9.69 12.97 10.76
CA TYR A 131 10.41 12.06 11.66
C TYR A 131 10.17 10.58 11.36
N LEU A 132 8.94 10.15 11.08
CA LEU A 132 8.57 8.77 10.77
C LEU A 132 9.17 8.36 9.43
N LEU A 133 9.08 9.25 8.44
CA LEU A 133 9.77 9.11 7.17
C LEU A 133 11.29 9.06 7.38
N MET A 134 11.91 9.96 8.14
CA MET A 134 13.37 10.01 8.36
C MET A 134 13.92 8.85 9.20
N LYS A 135 13.24 8.48 10.28
CA LYS A 135 13.61 7.35 11.16
C LYS A 135 13.58 6.04 10.40
N HIS A 136 12.62 5.89 9.50
CA HIS A 136 12.54 4.76 8.60
C HIS A 136 13.23 5.01 7.24
N ALA A 137 13.71 6.22 6.93
CA ALA A 137 14.35 6.57 5.65
C ALA A 137 15.67 5.86 5.47
N LYS A 138 16.42 5.62 6.55
CA LYS A 138 17.61 4.75 6.51
C LYS A 138 17.28 3.30 6.15
N TYR A 139 16.02 2.90 6.27
CA TYR A 139 15.49 1.57 5.92
C TYR A 139 14.48 1.61 4.75
N ARG A 140 14.21 2.78 4.15
CA ARG A 140 13.20 3.01 3.10
C ARG A 140 13.58 4.18 2.21
N LEU A 141 14.53 3.94 1.32
CA LEU A 141 14.51 4.55 -0.02
C LEU A 141 13.62 3.63 -0.85
N TYR A 142 12.35 4.02 -1.02
CA TYR A 142 11.22 3.19 -1.48
C TYR A 142 10.88 2.04 -0.49
N PRO A 143 9.65 1.46 -0.49
CA PRO A 143 9.49 0.12 0.07
C PRO A 143 10.58 -0.73 -0.58
N ASP A 144 11.50 -1.25 0.23
CA ASP A 144 12.65 -2.03 -0.25
C ASP A 144 12.16 -2.95 -1.36
N LEU A 145 12.73 -2.90 -2.56
CA LEU A 145 12.28 -3.77 -3.65
C LEU A 145 12.38 -5.22 -3.22
N ARG A 146 13.29 -5.52 -2.28
CA ARG A 146 13.33 -6.82 -1.60
C ARG A 146 12.04 -7.09 -0.84
N TYR A 147 11.44 -6.12 -0.16
CA TYR A 147 10.15 -6.29 0.50
C TYR A 147 9.00 -6.55 -0.48
N LEU A 148 8.89 -5.80 -1.58
CA LEU A 148 7.84 -6.06 -2.59
C LEU A 148 8.04 -7.43 -3.25
N LYS A 149 9.26 -7.74 -3.67
CA LYS A 149 9.62 -9.04 -4.23
C LYS A 149 9.43 -10.18 -3.23
N MET A 150 9.81 -9.98 -1.97
CA MET A 150 9.61 -10.95 -0.89
C MET A 150 8.14 -11.16 -0.61
N THR A 151 7.34 -10.10 -0.48
CA THR A 151 5.89 -10.21 -0.25
C THR A 151 5.22 -10.95 -1.41
N PHE A 152 5.66 -10.69 -2.64
CA PHE A 152 5.17 -11.39 -3.82
C PHE A 152 5.47 -12.90 -3.74
N VAL A 153 6.72 -13.26 -3.44
CA VAL A 153 7.15 -14.65 -3.28
C VAL A 153 6.48 -15.33 -2.09
N GLU A 154 6.42 -14.69 -0.92
CA GLU A 154 5.77 -15.21 0.29
C GLU A 154 4.28 -15.50 0.05
N LYS A 155 3.57 -14.66 -0.73
CA LYS A 155 2.20 -14.95 -1.14
C LYS A 155 2.15 -16.21 -2.01
N ILE A 156 3.01 -16.33 -3.02
CA ILE A 156 3.07 -17.53 -3.87
C ILE A 156 3.34 -18.77 -3.01
N GLU A 157 4.35 -18.72 -2.13
CA GLU A 157 4.71 -19.80 -1.24
C GLU A 157 3.58 -20.18 -0.28
N PHE A 158 2.83 -19.21 0.24
CA PHE A 158 1.66 -19.44 1.09
C PHE A 158 0.58 -20.23 0.37
N TYR A 159 0.27 -19.91 -0.89
CA TYR A 159 -0.74 -20.62 -1.66
C TYR A 159 -0.25 -21.97 -2.19
N LEU A 160 1.01 -22.07 -2.60
CA LEU A 160 1.62 -23.33 -3.01
C LEU A 160 1.71 -24.29 -1.83
N ASN A 161 2.27 -23.88 -0.68
CA ASN A 161 2.39 -24.67 0.55
C ASN A 161 2.75 -26.16 0.33
N GLY A 162 3.70 -26.45 -0.56
CA GLY A 162 4.13 -27.82 -0.90
C GLY A 162 3.15 -28.63 -1.75
N ARG A 163 2.10 -28.02 -2.30
CA ARG A 163 1.17 -28.65 -3.25
C ARG A 163 1.83 -28.83 -4.61
N GLU A 164 1.52 -29.96 -5.25
CA GLU A 164 1.98 -30.27 -6.61
C GLU A 164 1.10 -29.64 -7.68
N ASP A 165 -0.15 -29.26 -7.35
CA ASP A 165 -1.11 -28.66 -8.28
C ASP A 165 -2.05 -27.67 -7.57
N LEU A 166 -2.46 -26.63 -8.29
CA LEU A 166 -3.40 -25.60 -7.83
C LEU A 166 -4.72 -25.67 -8.61
N ASN A 167 -5.82 -25.79 -7.87
CA ASN A 167 -7.16 -25.73 -8.44
C ASN A 167 -7.55 -24.28 -8.79
N SER A 168 -8.58 -24.14 -9.64
CA SER A 168 -9.03 -22.86 -10.19
C SER A 168 -9.45 -21.81 -9.15
N TYR A 169 -10.06 -22.20 -8.03
CA TYR A 169 -10.45 -21.23 -6.99
C TYR A 169 -9.22 -20.68 -6.28
N THR A 170 -8.27 -21.55 -5.94
CA THR A 170 -7.00 -21.14 -5.35
C THR A 170 -6.18 -20.28 -6.31
N LEU A 171 -6.26 -20.54 -7.61
CA LEU A 171 -5.64 -19.69 -8.63
C LEU A 171 -6.24 -18.29 -8.64
N MET A 172 -7.57 -18.15 -8.55
CA MET A 172 -8.21 -16.84 -8.47
C MET A 172 -7.72 -16.07 -7.23
N ASP A 173 -7.74 -16.73 -6.07
CA ASP A 173 -7.30 -16.10 -4.81
C ASP A 173 -5.84 -15.62 -4.89
N VAL A 174 -4.92 -16.48 -5.37
CA VAL A 174 -3.51 -16.08 -5.49
C VAL A 174 -3.33 -14.97 -6.52
N THR A 175 -4.02 -15.01 -7.66
CA THR A 175 -3.88 -13.96 -8.66
C THR A 175 -4.41 -12.61 -8.20
N ASP A 176 -5.52 -12.59 -7.45
CA ASP A 176 -6.07 -11.36 -6.87
C ASP A 176 -5.13 -10.77 -5.82
N ASP A 177 -4.53 -11.63 -5.00
CA ASP A 177 -3.56 -11.24 -3.98
C ASP A 177 -2.25 -10.72 -4.56
N LEU A 178 -1.79 -11.30 -5.67
CA LEU A 178 -0.61 -10.84 -6.39
C LEU A 178 -0.89 -9.55 -7.17
N ALA A 179 -2.08 -9.40 -7.76
CA ALA A 179 -2.49 -8.16 -8.42
C ALA A 179 -2.43 -6.96 -7.47
N GLN A 180 -2.85 -7.12 -6.22
CA GLN A 180 -2.69 -6.06 -5.21
C GLN A 180 -1.22 -5.64 -4.98
N VAL A 181 -0.27 -6.57 -5.07
CA VAL A 181 1.16 -6.24 -4.95
C VAL A 181 1.67 -5.54 -6.22
N VAL A 182 1.18 -5.95 -7.40
CA VAL A 182 1.45 -5.25 -8.67
C VAL A 182 0.93 -3.80 -8.61
N ASP A 183 -0.27 -3.58 -8.07
CA ASP A 183 -0.87 -2.25 -7.90
C ASP A 183 -0.01 -1.34 -7.03
N ILE A 184 0.54 -1.87 -5.93
CA ILE A 184 1.47 -1.11 -5.08
C ILE A 184 2.77 -0.80 -5.84
N ALA A 185 3.29 -1.76 -6.61
CA ALA A 185 4.51 -1.55 -7.40
C ALA A 185 4.31 -0.61 -8.59
N ARG A 186 3.05 -0.34 -9.00
CA ARG A 186 2.73 0.69 -9.99
C ARG A 186 3.15 2.08 -9.52
N GLU A 187 3.18 2.35 -8.22
CA GLU A 187 3.56 3.66 -7.70
C GLU A 187 5.09 3.90 -7.69
N ILE A 188 5.89 2.99 -8.28
CA ILE A 188 7.35 3.18 -8.41
C ILE A 188 7.64 4.24 -9.49
N ASP A 189 8.21 5.38 -9.10
CA ASP A 189 8.55 6.48 -10.02
C ASP A 189 9.78 6.20 -10.91
N GLU A 190 10.81 5.55 -10.35
CA GLU A 190 12.05 5.30 -11.10
C GLU A 190 11.82 4.22 -12.15
N LEU A 191 11.94 4.62 -13.42
CA LEU A 191 11.52 3.81 -14.56
C LEU A 191 12.24 2.46 -14.67
N VAL A 192 13.58 2.46 -14.58
CA VAL A 192 14.36 1.22 -14.71
C VAL A 192 14.00 0.25 -13.58
N LEU A 193 13.76 0.80 -12.38
CA LEU A 193 13.35 0.08 -11.20
C LEU A 193 11.97 -0.54 -11.32
N PHE A 194 11.02 0.22 -11.87
CA PHE A 194 9.68 -0.26 -12.18
C PHE A 194 9.76 -1.47 -13.12
N PHE A 195 10.47 -1.37 -14.25
CA PHE A 195 10.61 -2.50 -15.18
C PHE A 195 11.31 -3.69 -14.55
N ASN A 196 12.36 -3.48 -13.76
CA ASN A 196 13.02 -4.57 -13.05
C ASN A 196 12.08 -5.31 -12.08
N THR A 197 11.14 -4.59 -11.47
CA THR A 197 10.18 -5.17 -10.53
C THR A 197 9.06 -5.90 -11.27
N GLN A 198 8.49 -5.29 -12.30
CA GLN A 198 7.41 -5.90 -13.09
C GLN A 198 7.90 -7.16 -13.82
N LEU A 199 9.11 -7.14 -14.39
CA LEU A 199 9.70 -8.32 -15.03
C LEU A 199 10.00 -9.45 -14.04
N PHE A 200 10.34 -9.11 -12.79
CA PHE A 200 10.46 -10.10 -11.72
C PHE A 200 9.10 -10.73 -11.41
N PHE A 201 8.06 -9.93 -11.15
CA PHE A 201 6.71 -10.44 -10.90
C PHE A 201 6.18 -11.27 -12.06
N TYR A 202 6.39 -10.84 -13.29
CA TYR A 202 6.03 -11.62 -14.47
C TYR A 202 6.68 -13.01 -14.48
N THR A 203 7.96 -13.08 -14.10
CA THR A 203 8.69 -14.35 -14.01
C THR A 203 8.16 -15.24 -12.90
N GLU A 204 7.89 -14.67 -11.72
CA GLU A 204 7.31 -15.38 -10.58
C GLU A 204 5.92 -15.95 -10.92
N VAL A 205 5.06 -15.15 -11.55
CA VAL A 205 3.74 -15.59 -12.02
C VAL A 205 3.87 -16.67 -13.09
N LEU A 206 4.83 -16.54 -14.01
CA LEU A 206 5.08 -17.55 -15.04
C LEU A 206 5.52 -18.89 -14.44
N MET A 207 6.26 -18.89 -13.32
CA MET A 207 6.63 -20.11 -12.61
C MET A 207 5.42 -20.87 -12.07
N ILE A 208 4.34 -20.18 -11.71
CA ILE A 208 3.11 -20.82 -11.23
C ILE A 208 2.49 -21.72 -12.31
N LYS A 209 2.71 -21.45 -13.60
CA LYS A 209 2.23 -22.32 -14.70
C LYS A 209 2.85 -23.73 -14.70
N GLU A 210 3.89 -23.99 -13.89
CA GLU A 210 4.39 -25.36 -13.67
C GLU A 210 3.47 -26.18 -12.73
N TYR A 211 2.62 -25.50 -11.94
CA TYR A 211 1.76 -26.09 -10.91
C TYR A 211 0.28 -25.98 -11.25
N THR A 212 -0.06 -25.67 -12.51
CA THR A 212 -1.46 -25.58 -12.94
C THR A 212 -1.62 -25.69 -14.45
N GLN A 213 -2.80 -26.15 -14.87
CA GLN A 213 -3.25 -26.07 -16.26
C GLN A 213 -3.91 -24.73 -16.61
N ASP A 214 -4.12 -23.85 -15.63
CA ASP A 214 -4.69 -22.50 -15.84
C ASP A 214 -5.98 -22.53 -16.69
N GLN A 215 -6.89 -23.47 -16.42
CA GLN A 215 -8.04 -23.78 -17.28
C GLN A 215 -8.95 -22.58 -17.56
N PHE A 216 -9.04 -21.63 -16.63
CA PHE A 216 -9.84 -20.41 -16.75
C PHE A 216 -8.99 -19.16 -17.06
N GLY A 217 -7.68 -19.33 -17.25
CA GLY A 217 -6.77 -18.26 -17.67
C GLY A 217 -6.46 -17.22 -16.60
N SER A 218 -6.58 -17.53 -15.30
CA SER A 218 -6.25 -16.61 -14.21
C SER A 218 -4.78 -16.17 -14.26
N ILE A 219 -3.85 -17.12 -14.49
CA ILE A 219 -2.43 -16.79 -14.60
C ILE A 219 -2.17 -15.96 -15.85
N ASP A 220 -2.76 -16.34 -16.99
CA ASP A 220 -2.63 -15.55 -18.22
C ASP A 220 -3.23 -14.16 -18.14
N ALA A 221 -4.32 -13.97 -17.38
CA ALA A 221 -4.91 -12.67 -17.10
C ALA A 221 -3.94 -11.79 -16.28
N LEU A 222 -3.33 -12.33 -15.22
CA LEU A 222 -2.36 -11.59 -14.40
C LEU A 222 -1.07 -11.25 -15.18
N LEU A 223 -0.55 -12.18 -15.98
CA LEU A 223 0.58 -11.88 -16.87
C LEU A 223 0.25 -10.76 -17.86
N THR A 224 -0.95 -10.78 -18.42
CA THR A 224 -1.44 -9.73 -19.32
C THR A 224 -1.57 -8.39 -18.58
N TYR A 225 -2.06 -8.40 -17.34
CA TYR A 225 -2.15 -7.21 -16.51
C TYR A 225 -0.77 -6.57 -16.28
N ILE A 226 0.22 -7.35 -15.85
CA ILE A 226 1.60 -6.88 -15.65
C ILE A 226 2.21 -6.32 -16.95
N LEU A 227 1.94 -6.97 -18.10
CA LEU A 227 2.39 -6.50 -19.41
C LEU A 227 1.78 -5.15 -19.78
N LEU A 228 0.47 -4.98 -19.55
CA LEU A 228 -0.25 -3.74 -19.84
C LEU A 228 0.26 -2.59 -18.97
N GLU A 229 0.53 -2.82 -17.68
CA GLU A 229 1.13 -1.84 -16.79
C GLU A 229 2.51 -1.37 -17.31
N MET A 230 3.32 -2.31 -17.81
CA MET A 230 4.60 -1.98 -18.44
C MET A 230 4.45 -1.14 -19.70
N GLN A 231 3.49 -1.46 -20.57
CA GLN A 231 3.21 -0.69 -21.80
C GLN A 231 2.70 0.72 -21.47
N GLN A 232 1.73 0.82 -20.57
CA GLN A 232 1.19 2.11 -20.11
C GLN A 232 2.30 3.00 -19.53
N ARG A 233 3.25 2.42 -18.80
CA ARG A 233 4.38 3.18 -18.26
C ARG A 233 5.28 3.76 -19.36
N LEU A 234 5.50 3.04 -20.46
CA LEU A 234 6.25 3.57 -21.61
C LEU A 234 5.46 4.69 -22.30
N ASP A 235 4.15 4.50 -22.52
CA ASP A 235 3.28 5.50 -23.14
C ASP A 235 3.21 6.81 -22.35
N GLN A 236 3.17 6.73 -21.02
CA GLN A 236 3.15 7.89 -20.13
C GLN A 236 4.50 8.63 -20.05
N ASN A 237 5.59 8.02 -20.55
CA ASN A 237 6.92 8.59 -20.51
C ASN A 237 7.49 8.73 -21.94
N PRO A 238 7.04 9.71 -22.74
CA PRO A 238 7.51 9.86 -24.12
C PRO A 238 8.99 10.29 -24.23
N PHE A 239 9.55 10.88 -23.17
CA PHE A 239 10.92 11.43 -23.17
C PHE A 239 11.90 10.60 -22.31
N ILE A 240 11.94 9.29 -22.52
CA ILE A 240 12.90 8.41 -21.82
C ILE A 240 14.28 8.57 -22.45
N SER A 241 15.30 8.80 -21.63
CA SER A 241 16.67 8.93 -22.13
C SER A 241 17.17 7.63 -22.79
N PRO A 242 18.05 7.71 -23.80
CA PRO A 242 18.56 6.52 -24.51
C PRO A 242 19.27 5.54 -23.57
N VAL A 243 19.94 6.05 -22.53
CA VAL A 243 20.60 5.24 -21.49
C VAL A 243 19.57 4.46 -20.67
N LYS A 244 18.46 5.10 -20.26
CA LYS A 244 17.39 4.42 -19.53
C LYS A 244 16.70 3.36 -20.38
N LYS A 245 16.37 3.67 -21.65
CA LYS A 245 15.85 2.68 -22.61
C LYS A 245 16.80 1.49 -22.73
N ALA A 246 18.10 1.72 -22.90
CA ALA A 246 19.08 0.65 -23.00
C ALA A 246 19.15 -0.21 -21.73
N ASN A 247 19.07 0.39 -20.54
CA ASN A 247 19.03 -0.36 -19.27
C ASN A 247 17.77 -1.21 -19.12
N ILE A 248 16.62 -0.72 -19.59
CA ILE A 248 15.37 -1.49 -19.61
C ILE A 248 15.51 -2.70 -20.55
N ILE A 249 16.08 -2.51 -21.75
CA ILE A 249 16.33 -3.62 -22.69
C ILE A 249 17.35 -4.63 -22.14
N ILE A 250 18.39 -4.18 -21.44
CA ILE A 250 19.31 -5.10 -20.74
C ILE A 250 18.57 -5.89 -19.67
N THR A 251 17.70 -5.23 -18.90
CA THR A 251 16.91 -5.91 -17.86
C THR A 251 16.00 -6.97 -18.48
N LEU A 252 15.33 -6.64 -19.60
CA LEU A 252 14.53 -7.58 -20.37
C LEU A 252 15.37 -8.77 -20.85
N GLU A 253 16.54 -8.52 -21.45
CA GLU A 253 17.45 -9.58 -21.90
C GLU A 253 17.83 -10.53 -20.74
N LEU A 254 18.24 -9.98 -19.60
CA LEU A 254 18.59 -10.76 -18.41
C LEU A 254 17.41 -11.58 -17.87
N THR A 255 16.19 -11.03 -17.90
CA THR A 255 14.98 -11.76 -17.52
C THR A 255 14.72 -12.92 -18.48
N LEU A 256 14.81 -12.67 -19.78
CA LEU A 256 14.53 -13.66 -20.81
C LEU A 256 15.61 -14.75 -20.92
N ASP A 257 16.76 -14.59 -20.29
CA ASP A 257 17.78 -15.63 -20.19
C ASP A 257 17.39 -16.79 -19.27
N HIS A 258 16.33 -16.63 -18.46
CA HIS A 258 15.80 -17.72 -17.67
C HIS A 258 15.13 -18.79 -18.56
N LYS A 259 15.44 -20.07 -18.32
CA LYS A 259 14.98 -21.22 -19.14
C LYS A 259 13.46 -21.33 -19.33
N LEU A 260 12.67 -20.76 -18.42
CA LEU A 260 11.21 -20.71 -18.54
C LEU A 260 10.76 -19.96 -19.79
N TYR A 261 11.48 -18.92 -20.16
CA TYR A 261 11.15 -18.12 -21.34
C TYR A 261 11.47 -18.83 -22.65
N ASP A 262 12.30 -19.87 -22.61
CA ASP A 262 12.42 -20.75 -23.76
C ASP A 262 11.27 -21.77 -23.77
N LYS A 263 10.89 -22.32 -22.61
CA LYS A 263 9.75 -23.25 -22.49
C LYS A 263 8.43 -22.59 -22.92
N TYR A 264 8.20 -21.36 -22.46
CA TYR A 264 7.02 -20.54 -22.77
C TYR A 264 7.41 -19.42 -23.74
N ILE A 265 7.95 -19.79 -24.90
CA ILE A 265 8.54 -18.85 -25.87
C ILE A 265 7.57 -17.76 -26.35
N GLN A 266 6.26 -18.05 -26.42
CA GLN A 266 5.25 -17.03 -26.73
C GLN A 266 5.27 -15.86 -25.73
N LYS A 267 5.57 -16.13 -24.45
CA LYS A 267 5.70 -15.07 -23.43
C LYS A 267 6.95 -14.21 -23.68
N SER A 268 8.02 -14.78 -24.24
CA SER A 268 9.17 -14.00 -24.71
C SER A 268 8.77 -13.06 -25.85
N VAL A 269 7.98 -13.55 -26.83
CA VAL A 269 7.49 -12.72 -27.94
C VAL A 269 6.65 -11.56 -27.41
N GLN A 270 5.71 -11.82 -26.49
CA GLN A 270 4.85 -10.80 -25.90
C GLN A 270 5.64 -9.71 -25.17
N LEU A 271 6.60 -10.10 -24.33
CA LEU A 271 7.45 -9.14 -23.61
C LEU A 271 8.32 -8.32 -24.57
N ILE A 272 8.92 -8.95 -25.59
CA ILE A 272 9.75 -8.25 -26.59
C ILE A 272 8.88 -7.31 -27.44
N ALA A 273 7.67 -7.72 -27.82
CA ALA A 273 6.75 -6.90 -28.61
C ALA A 273 6.35 -5.60 -27.88
N ALA A 274 6.27 -5.61 -26.54
CA ALA A 274 5.90 -4.44 -25.75
C ALA A 274 6.89 -3.26 -25.88
N PHE A 275 8.14 -3.50 -26.27
CA PHE A 275 9.16 -2.46 -26.39
C PHE A 275 9.41 -2.01 -27.83
N LYS A 276 8.78 -2.63 -28.84
CA LYS A 276 9.13 -2.43 -30.25
C LYS A 276 8.98 -0.97 -30.71
N ASP A 277 8.10 -0.21 -30.07
CA ASP A 277 7.72 1.16 -30.42
C ASP A 277 8.56 2.24 -29.71
N TYR A 278 9.58 1.87 -28.93
CA TYR A 278 10.38 2.82 -28.12
C TYR A 278 11.91 2.71 -28.35
N LEU A 279 12.33 2.38 -29.57
CA LEU A 279 13.72 2.03 -29.92
C LEU A 279 14.33 2.93 -31.01
N GLU A 280 14.06 4.25 -30.96
CA GLU A 280 14.47 5.21 -32.00
C GLU A 280 15.98 5.44 -31.97
N GLU A 281 16.60 5.16 -30.83
CA GLU A 281 18.01 5.38 -30.61
C GLU A 281 18.81 4.09 -30.86
N GLU A 282 20.01 4.27 -31.42
CA GLU A 282 20.84 3.16 -31.90
C GLU A 282 21.20 2.16 -30.79
N LEU A 283 21.54 2.64 -29.59
CA LEU A 283 21.99 1.81 -28.49
C LEU A 283 20.92 0.81 -27.99
N PRO A 284 19.72 1.24 -27.56
CA PRO A 284 18.67 0.31 -27.15
C PRO A 284 18.22 -0.59 -28.31
N ARG A 285 18.16 -0.06 -29.54
CA ARG A 285 17.79 -0.82 -30.75
C ARG A 285 18.74 -2.00 -31.01
N ARG A 286 20.05 -1.77 -30.99
CA ARG A 286 21.04 -2.83 -31.25
C ARG A 286 20.92 -3.97 -30.25
N LYS A 287 20.69 -3.65 -28.98
CA LYS A 287 20.48 -4.64 -27.91
C LYS A 287 19.19 -5.43 -28.13
N TYR A 288 18.11 -4.74 -28.49
CA TYR A 288 16.82 -5.37 -28.81
C TYR A 288 16.93 -6.37 -29.98
N ILE A 289 17.59 -5.98 -31.07
CA ILE A 289 17.80 -6.86 -32.23
C ILE A 289 18.68 -8.07 -31.86
N ALA A 290 19.72 -7.88 -31.03
CA ALA A 290 20.56 -8.98 -30.57
C ALA A 290 19.76 -9.99 -29.72
N LEU A 291 18.92 -9.50 -28.82
CA LEU A 291 18.00 -10.31 -28.02
C LEU A 291 17.03 -11.11 -28.90
N ILE A 292 16.42 -10.48 -29.92
CA ILE A 292 15.55 -11.19 -30.87
C ILE A 292 16.31 -12.31 -31.57
N LYS A 293 17.51 -12.05 -32.09
CA LYS A 293 18.32 -13.06 -32.80
C LYS A 293 18.61 -14.27 -31.90
N LYS A 294 18.96 -14.03 -30.63
CA LYS A 294 19.16 -15.10 -29.64
C LYS A 294 17.92 -16.00 -29.49
N LYS A 295 16.73 -15.40 -29.40
CA LYS A 295 15.47 -16.15 -29.28
C LYS A 295 15.07 -16.85 -30.57
N MET A 296 15.30 -16.24 -31.73
CA MET A 296 15.11 -16.87 -33.03
C MET A 296 15.97 -18.13 -33.20
N ASP A 297 17.21 -18.13 -32.72
CA ASP A 297 18.08 -19.31 -32.78
C ASP A 297 17.56 -20.45 -31.90
N ILE A 298 16.97 -20.14 -30.74
CA ILE A 298 16.25 -21.13 -29.92
C ILE A 298 15.03 -21.70 -30.67
N CYS A 299 14.24 -20.84 -31.32
CA CYS A 299 13.11 -21.30 -32.13
C CYS A 299 13.55 -22.24 -33.26
N LYS A 300 14.63 -21.91 -33.98
CA LYS A 300 15.22 -22.78 -35.02
C LYS A 300 15.63 -24.13 -34.47
N GLN A 301 16.34 -24.17 -33.33
CA GLN A 301 16.78 -25.41 -32.70
C GLN A 301 15.61 -26.32 -32.31
N ARG A 302 14.45 -25.74 -32.02
CA ARG A 302 13.23 -26.46 -31.61
C ARG A 302 12.24 -26.73 -32.75
N GLY A 303 12.50 -26.22 -33.96
CA GLY A 303 11.55 -26.30 -35.08
C GLY A 303 10.29 -25.44 -34.89
N ASP A 304 10.34 -24.42 -34.03
CA ASP A 304 9.20 -23.54 -33.75
C ASP A 304 9.11 -22.41 -34.79
N HIS A 305 8.51 -22.72 -35.94
CA HIS A 305 8.35 -21.78 -37.04
C HIS A 305 7.39 -20.63 -36.74
N VAL A 306 6.42 -20.82 -35.83
CA VAL A 306 5.41 -19.80 -35.52
C VAL A 306 6.07 -18.64 -34.77
N ASN A 307 6.71 -18.94 -33.63
CA ASN A 307 7.39 -17.92 -32.84
C ASN A 307 8.60 -17.32 -33.57
N PHE A 308 9.29 -18.13 -34.39
CA PHE A 308 10.36 -17.63 -35.26
C PHE A 308 9.87 -16.51 -36.17
N ASN A 309 8.73 -16.70 -36.84
CA ASN A 309 8.17 -15.72 -37.74
C ASN A 309 7.71 -14.45 -37.01
N GLU A 310 7.12 -14.58 -35.81
CA GLU A 310 6.75 -13.42 -34.99
C GLU A 310 7.98 -12.59 -34.59
N PHE A 311 9.06 -13.25 -34.18
CA PHE A 311 10.33 -12.56 -33.90
C PHE A 311 10.92 -11.86 -35.12
N GLU A 312 10.90 -12.51 -36.29
CA GLU A 312 11.41 -11.90 -37.51
C GLU A 312 10.57 -10.67 -37.92
N GLN A 313 9.25 -10.70 -37.74
CA GLN A 313 8.40 -9.53 -37.96
C GLN A 313 8.74 -8.38 -37.01
N LEU A 314 8.98 -8.65 -35.72
CA LEU A 314 9.40 -7.64 -34.75
C LEU A 314 10.77 -7.05 -35.11
N LYS A 315 11.72 -7.89 -35.53
CA LYS A 315 13.04 -7.43 -35.98
C LYS A 315 12.94 -6.55 -37.23
N GLN A 316 12.19 -6.98 -38.25
CA GLN A 316 11.97 -6.19 -39.48
C GLN A 316 11.23 -4.88 -39.19
N TYR A 317 10.30 -4.86 -38.23
CA TYR A 317 9.62 -3.64 -37.81
C TYR A 317 10.61 -2.59 -37.31
N VAL A 318 11.52 -2.99 -36.41
CA VAL A 318 12.49 -2.10 -35.79
C VAL A 318 13.67 -1.76 -36.72
N GLU A 319 14.07 -2.66 -37.62
CA GLU A 319 15.12 -2.41 -38.62
C GLU A 319 14.71 -1.33 -39.64
N ARG A 320 13.43 -1.27 -40.03
CA ARG A 320 12.90 -0.28 -40.98
C ARG A 320 13.01 1.17 -40.54
N TRP A 321 13.25 1.44 -39.25
CA TRP A 321 13.45 2.80 -38.74
C TRP A 321 14.74 3.45 -39.25
N TYR A 322 15.58 2.71 -39.99
CA TYR A 322 16.82 3.17 -40.59
C TYR A 322 16.78 3.23 -42.13
N GLU A 323 15.70 2.74 -42.76
CA GLU A 323 15.59 2.68 -44.24
C GLU A 323 15.02 3.98 -44.85
N GLY A 324 14.80 5.02 -44.03
CA GLY A 324 14.45 6.38 -44.44
C GLY A 324 15.38 7.39 -43.79
#